data_AF-A0A0A0WHT9-F1
#
_entry.id   AF-A0A0A0WHT9-F1
#
_cell.length_a   1.000
_cell.length_b   1.000
_cell.length_c   1.000
_cell.angle_alpha   90.00
_cell.angle_beta   90.00
_cell.angle_gamma   90.00
#
_symmetry.space_group_name_H-M   'P 1'
#
loop_
_entity.id
_entity.type
_entity.pdbx_description
1 polymer ?
#
loop_
_entity_poly.entity_id
_entity_poly.type
_entity_poly.pdbx_seq_one_letter_code
_entity_poly.pdbx_strand_id
1 'polypeptide(L)'
;AEDDFYFPFLVLLDLEPRVIHSIMSSPYAKLYNPENIYLSKDGGGAGNNWASGFSQGEKLQEEVFDIIDREADGSDSLEGFVLCHSIAGGTGSGMGSYIMERLSDRFPKKLIQTFRGFSKK
;
A
#
# COMPACT_ATOMS: atom_id res chain seq x y z
N ALA A 1 -1.59 -17.73 -28.21
CA ALA A 1 -1.02 -17.99 -26.90
C ALA A 1 -1.27 -16.71 -26.12
N GLU A 2 -2.35 -16.66 -25.37
CA GLU A 2 -2.52 -15.60 -24.39
C GLU A 2 -1.35 -15.75 -23.42
N ASP A 3 -0.57 -14.69 -23.24
CA ASP A 3 0.53 -14.73 -22.29
C ASP A 3 -0.08 -15.04 -20.92
N ASP A 4 0.27 -16.20 -20.34
CA ASP A 4 -0.12 -16.66 -19.00
C ASP A 4 0.55 -15.79 -17.91
N PHE A 5 0.39 -14.47 -18.02
CA PHE A 5 0.99 -13.50 -17.12
C PHE A 5 -0.02 -13.09 -16.06
N TYR A 6 0.10 -13.71 -14.88
CA TYR A 6 -0.73 -13.40 -13.73
C TYR A 6 -0.11 -12.24 -12.95
N PHE A 7 -0.80 -11.09 -12.96
CA PHE A 7 -0.47 -10.01 -12.04
C PHE A 7 -1.05 -10.32 -10.66
N PRO A 8 -0.28 -10.06 -9.58
CA PRO A 8 -0.82 -10.17 -8.23
C PRO A 8 -1.77 -8.99 -7.95
N PHE A 9 -2.88 -9.27 -7.27
CA PHE A 9 -3.71 -8.24 -6.62
C PHE A 9 -2.91 -7.61 -5.47
N LEU A 10 -2.07 -6.63 -5.81
CA LEU A 10 -1.09 -6.05 -4.91
C LEU A 10 -0.94 -4.56 -5.20
N VAL A 11 -1.07 -3.77 -4.13
CA VAL A 11 -0.79 -2.34 -4.13
C VAL A 11 0.44 -2.06 -3.29
N LEU A 12 1.44 -1.38 -3.86
CA LEU A 12 2.64 -0.95 -3.14
C LEU A 12 2.56 0.55 -2.84
N LEU A 13 2.68 0.91 -1.57
CA LEU A 13 2.61 2.29 -1.12
C LEU A 13 3.86 2.62 -0.31
N ASP A 14 4.62 3.63 -0.73
CA ASP A 14 5.69 4.20 0.09
C ASP A 14 5.80 5.72 -0.09
N LEU A 15 6.18 6.40 0.98
CA LEU A 15 6.49 7.82 0.98
C LEU A 15 7.97 8.07 0.62
N GLU A 16 8.79 7.01 0.59
CA GLU A 16 10.19 7.07 0.13
C GLU A 16 10.40 6.25 -1.16
N PRO A 17 11.13 6.80 -2.15
CA PRO A 17 11.37 6.12 -3.43
C PRO A 17 12.30 4.91 -3.35
N ARG A 18 13.13 4.85 -2.30
CA ARG A 18 14.29 3.95 -2.24
C ARG A 18 13.90 2.48 -2.41
N VAL A 19 12.87 2.03 -1.67
CA VAL A 19 12.46 0.63 -1.65
C VAL A 19 11.76 0.26 -2.96
N ILE A 20 10.82 1.08 -3.40
CA ILE A 20 10.08 0.88 -4.67
C ILE A 20 11.04 0.86 -5.86
N HIS A 21 11.99 1.80 -5.96
CA HIS A 21 12.98 1.78 -7.03
C HIS A 21 13.85 0.52 -7.02
N SER A 22 14.16 -0.03 -5.85
CA SER A 22 14.90 -1.28 -5.74
C SER A 22 14.08 -2.48 -6.24
N ILE A 23 12.77 -2.49 -6.02
CA ILE A 23 11.87 -3.54 -6.53
C ILE A 23 11.76 -3.43 -8.05
N MET A 24 11.54 -2.21 -8.57
CA MET A 24 11.37 -1.95 -10.01
C MET A 24 12.65 -2.09 -10.84
N SER A 25 13.82 -2.12 -10.20
CA SER A 25 15.10 -2.47 -10.84
C SER A 25 15.49 -3.94 -10.68
N SER A 26 14.71 -4.72 -9.93
CA SER A 26 14.98 -6.14 -9.72
C SER A 26 14.60 -7.01 -10.93
N PRO A 27 15.11 -8.25 -11.02
CA PRO A 27 14.66 -9.22 -12.03
C PRO A 27 13.15 -9.51 -11.97
N TYR A 28 12.49 -9.22 -10.84
CA TYR A 28 11.07 -9.45 -10.60
C TYR A 28 10.19 -8.25 -10.93
N ALA A 29 10.75 -7.12 -11.39
CA ALA A 29 9.99 -5.90 -11.66
C ALA A 29 8.77 -6.11 -12.57
N LYS A 30 8.89 -7.02 -13.54
CA LYS A 30 7.81 -7.35 -14.48
C LYS A 30 6.58 -7.96 -13.80
N LEU A 31 6.73 -8.57 -12.62
CA LEU A 31 5.62 -9.16 -11.86
C LEU A 31 4.68 -8.12 -11.26
N TYR A 32 5.12 -6.86 -11.15
CA TYR A 32 4.35 -5.79 -10.54
C TYR A 32 3.70 -4.94 -11.61
N ASN A 33 2.40 -4.63 -11.44
CA ASN A 33 1.74 -3.62 -12.26
C ASN A 33 2.19 -2.22 -11.79
N PRO A 34 2.87 -1.41 -12.63
CA PRO A 34 3.30 -0.07 -12.25
C PRO A 34 2.15 0.86 -11.85
N GLU A 35 0.94 0.63 -12.37
CA GLU A 35 -0.24 1.43 -12.02
C GLU A 35 -0.71 1.19 -10.58
N ASN A 36 -0.30 0.08 -9.96
CA ASN A 36 -0.65 -0.29 -8.59
C ASN A 36 0.41 0.16 -7.57
N ILE A 37 1.33 1.01 -8.00
CA ILE A 37 2.41 1.52 -7.16
C ILE A 37 2.18 3.01 -6.95
N TYR A 38 2.00 3.39 -5.69
CA TYR A 38 2.01 4.79 -5.30
C TYR A 38 3.36 5.15 -4.71
N LEU A 39 3.89 6.28 -5.19
CA LEU A 39 5.10 6.90 -4.68
C LEU A 39 4.88 8.40 -4.48
N SER A 40 5.18 8.91 -3.28
CA SER A 40 5.06 10.34 -3.00
C SER A 40 5.97 11.19 -3.89
N LYS A 41 5.39 12.19 -4.55
CA LYS A 41 6.10 13.18 -5.41
C LYS A 41 7.08 14.03 -4.62
N ASP A 42 6.79 14.27 -3.35
CA ASP A 42 7.60 15.12 -2.46
C ASP A 42 8.83 14.41 -1.90
N GLY A 43 8.89 13.06 -1.99
CA GLY A 43 10.04 12.24 -1.59
C GLY A 43 10.46 12.34 -0.12
N GLY A 44 9.69 13.04 0.72
CA GLY A 44 10.07 13.43 2.08
C GLY A 44 9.97 12.34 3.15
N GLY A 45 9.40 11.18 2.83
CA GLY A 45 9.15 10.12 3.81
C GLY A 45 8.30 10.60 5.00
N ALA A 46 8.09 9.71 5.98
CA ALA A 46 7.46 10.08 7.26
C ALA A 46 8.49 10.31 8.39
N GLY A 47 9.79 10.13 8.13
CA GLY A 47 10.86 10.41 9.09
C GLY A 47 10.72 9.69 10.44
N ASN A 48 10.26 8.43 10.45
CA ASN A 48 9.93 7.67 11.67
C ASN A 48 8.90 8.35 12.61
N ASN A 49 8.10 9.27 12.08
CA ASN A 49 7.05 9.95 12.84
C ASN A 49 5.66 9.44 12.41
N TRP A 50 4.95 8.83 13.36
CA TRP A 50 3.59 8.31 13.14
C TRP A 50 2.62 9.41 12.69
N ALA A 51 2.62 10.57 13.34
CA ALA A 51 1.70 11.67 13.03
C ALA A 51 1.98 12.25 11.63
N SER A 52 3.25 12.29 11.22
CA SER A 52 3.63 12.67 9.85
C SER A 52 3.05 11.69 8.83
N GLY A 53 3.22 10.38 9.06
CA GLY A 53 2.65 9.35 8.18
C GLY A 53 1.12 9.40 8.10
N PHE A 54 0.45 9.59 9.24
CA PHE A 54 -1.02 9.67 9.30
C PHE A 54 -1.55 10.90 8.53
N SER A 55 -0.96 12.08 8.76
CA SER A 55 -1.36 13.31 8.04
C SER A 55 -1.04 13.25 6.54
N GLN A 56 0.06 12.59 6.15
CA GLN A 56 0.33 12.35 4.73
C GLN A 56 -0.68 11.38 4.12
N GLY A 57 -1.06 10.31 4.84
CA GLY A 57 -2.12 9.41 4.39
C GLY A 57 -3.43 10.13 4.09
N GLU A 58 -3.80 11.13 4.91
CA GLU A 58 -4.98 11.96 4.66
C GLU A 58 -4.88 12.79 3.39
N LYS A 59 -3.75 13.48 3.19
CA LYS A 59 -3.53 14.30 2.00
C LYS A 59 -3.53 13.49 0.70
N LEU A 60 -3.08 12.24 0.80
CA LEU A 60 -2.88 11.34 -0.33
C LEU A 60 -4.04 10.35 -0.52
N GLN A 61 -5.12 10.52 0.24
CA GLN A 61 -6.25 9.58 0.26
C GLN A 61 -6.80 9.35 -1.15
N GLU A 62 -7.04 10.41 -1.94
CA GLU A 62 -7.62 10.28 -3.27
C GLU A 62 -6.75 9.40 -4.18
N GLU A 63 -5.47 9.75 -4.35
CA GLU A 63 -4.55 8.99 -5.22
C GLU A 63 -4.38 7.52 -4.77
N VAL A 64 -4.33 7.26 -3.47
CA VAL A 64 -4.16 5.90 -2.92
C VAL A 64 -5.42 5.07 -3.07
N PHE A 65 -6.59 5.63 -2.76
CA PHE A 65 -7.83 4.89 -2.80
C PHE A 65 -8.34 4.65 -4.22
N ASP A 66 -8.06 5.54 -5.17
CA ASP A 66 -8.36 5.30 -6.59
C ASP A 66 -7.69 4.01 -7.10
N ILE A 67 -6.45 3.74 -6.66
CA ILE A 67 -5.73 2.50 -6.99
C ILE A 67 -6.40 1.29 -6.33
N ILE A 68 -6.74 1.41 -5.03
CA ILE A 68 -7.36 0.33 -4.26
C ILE A 68 -8.73 -0.05 -4.83
N ASP A 69 -9.55 0.95 -5.20
CA ASP A 69 -10.88 0.73 -5.75
C ASP A 69 -10.80 0.04 -7.12
N ARG A 70 -9.88 0.49 -7.98
CA ARG A 70 -9.66 -0.15 -9.29
C ARG A 70 -9.30 -1.62 -9.15
N GLU A 71 -8.41 -1.95 -8.20
CA GLU A 71 -8.03 -3.34 -7.92
C GLU A 71 -9.17 -4.16 -7.29
N ALA A 72 -9.97 -3.53 -6.43
CA ALA A 72 -11.14 -4.15 -5.84
C ALA A 72 -12.23 -4.45 -6.88
N ASP A 73 -12.48 -3.53 -7.81
CA ASP A 73 -13.45 -3.66 -8.90
C ASP A 73 -13.04 -4.70 -9.93
N GLY A 74 -11.74 -4.98 -10.06
CA GLY A 74 -11.21 -6.07 -10.90
C GLY A 74 -11.50 -7.47 -10.36
N SER A 75 -12.05 -7.59 -9.15
CA SER A 75 -12.38 -8.87 -8.51
C SER A 75 -13.89 -9.07 -8.35
N ASP A 76 -14.45 -10.05 -9.05
CA ASP A 76 -15.87 -10.43 -8.99
C ASP A 76 -16.37 -10.71 -7.56
N SER A 77 -15.49 -11.17 -6.66
CA SER A 77 -15.83 -11.51 -5.28
C SER A 77 -14.68 -11.20 -4.31
N LEU A 78 -14.47 -9.91 -4.05
CA LEU A 78 -13.46 -9.47 -3.08
C LEU A 78 -13.75 -10.03 -1.68
N GLU A 79 -12.84 -10.82 -1.11
CA GLU A 79 -12.99 -11.38 0.24
C GLU A 79 -12.55 -10.41 1.35
N GLY A 80 -11.45 -9.70 1.12
CA GLY A 80 -10.83 -8.86 2.13
C GLY A 80 -9.52 -8.23 1.69
N PHE A 81 -8.90 -7.52 2.63
CA PHE A 81 -7.61 -6.87 2.48
C PHE A 81 -6.62 -7.45 3.46
N VAL A 82 -5.40 -7.68 2.98
CA VAL A 82 -4.25 -8.04 3.82
C VAL A 82 -3.26 -6.87 3.79
N LEU A 83 -3.13 -6.17 4.90
CA LEU A 83 -2.20 -5.06 5.04
C LEU A 83 -0.87 -5.53 5.64
N CYS A 84 0.19 -5.46 4.85
CA CYS A 84 1.56 -5.74 5.30
C CYS A 84 2.29 -4.42 5.60
N HIS A 85 2.52 -4.12 6.88
CA HIS A 85 3.10 -2.84 7.28
C HIS A 85 4.01 -2.95 8.51
N SER A 86 4.94 -2.00 8.69
CA SER A 86 5.82 -1.97 9.87
C SER A 86 5.19 -1.19 11.02
N ILE A 87 5.42 -1.61 12.27
CA ILE A 87 5.05 -0.80 13.44
C ILE A 87 6.10 0.28 13.75
N ALA A 88 7.36 0.05 13.37
CA ALA A 88 8.47 0.91 13.79
C ALA A 88 8.68 2.17 12.93
N GLY A 89 8.24 2.17 11.67
CA GLY A 89 8.44 3.28 10.74
C GLY A 89 7.22 4.21 10.65
N GLY A 90 7.43 5.48 10.29
CA GLY A 90 6.35 6.48 10.20
C GLY A 90 5.34 6.19 9.08
N THR A 91 5.80 5.72 7.91
CA THR A 91 4.92 5.36 6.79
C THR A 91 4.09 4.14 7.16
N GLY A 92 4.75 3.03 7.52
CA GLY A 92 4.06 1.79 7.86
C GLY A 92 3.11 1.92 9.06
N SER A 93 3.48 2.68 10.10
CA SER A 93 2.62 2.85 11.27
C SER A 93 1.56 3.94 11.09
N GLY A 94 1.95 5.13 10.64
CA GLY A 94 1.07 6.28 10.51
C GLY A 94 0.12 6.19 9.32
N MET A 95 0.68 6.11 8.11
CA MET A 95 -0.11 6.00 6.88
C MET A 95 -0.88 4.67 6.86
N GLY A 96 -0.25 3.59 7.34
CA GLY A 96 -0.92 2.29 7.47
C GLY A 96 -2.14 2.31 8.40
N SER A 97 -2.06 3.03 9.54
CA SER A 97 -3.22 3.25 10.42
C SER A 97 -4.35 3.98 9.71
N TYR A 98 -4.03 5.08 9.02
CA TYR A 98 -5.02 5.87 8.29
C TYR A 98 -5.75 5.05 7.21
N ILE A 99 -4.99 4.31 6.39
CA ILE A 99 -5.55 3.45 5.34
C ILE A 99 -6.46 2.38 5.94
N MET A 100 -6.05 1.75 7.04
CA MET A 100 -6.84 0.70 7.70
C MET A 100 -8.18 1.24 8.21
N GLU A 101 -8.21 2.44 8.80
CA GLU A 101 -9.45 3.10 9.24
C GLU A 101 -10.37 3.35 8.04
N ARG A 102 -9.83 3.92 6.96
CA ARG A 102 -10.61 4.22 5.74
C ARG A 102 -11.09 2.98 5.00
N LEU A 103 -10.30 1.90 4.98
CA LEU A 103 -10.73 0.60 4.43
C LEU A 103 -11.90 0.03 5.23
N SER A 104 -11.88 0.15 6.56
CA SER A 104 -12.98 -0.32 7.41
C SER A 104 -14.27 0.47 7.15
N ASP A 105 -14.18 1.77 6.93
CA ASP A 105 -15.34 2.61 6.61
C ASP A 105 -15.88 2.34 5.19
N ARG A 106 -14.97 2.19 4.22
CA ARG A 106 -15.32 2.04 2.80
C ARG A 106 -15.78 0.63 2.44
N PHE A 107 -15.21 -0.39 3.08
CA PHE A 107 -15.51 -1.80 2.84
C PHE A 107 -15.96 -2.52 4.12
N PRO A 108 -17.08 -2.10 4.75
CA PRO A 108 -17.44 -2.49 6.13
C PRO A 108 -17.78 -3.97 6.31
N LYS A 109 -17.97 -4.73 5.23
CA LYS A 109 -18.28 -6.17 5.26
C LYS A 109 -17.09 -7.05 4.86
N LYS A 110 -15.93 -6.46 4.57
CA LYS A 110 -14.74 -7.17 4.11
C LYS A 110 -13.80 -7.44 5.27
N LEU A 111 -13.11 -8.58 5.23
CA LEU A 111 -12.10 -8.89 6.24
C LEU A 111 -10.91 -7.94 6.07
N ILE A 112 -10.41 -7.38 7.19
CA ILE A 112 -9.15 -6.64 7.19
C ILE A 112 -8.19 -7.37 8.12
N GLN A 113 -7.16 -7.98 7.54
CA GLN A 113 -6.10 -8.67 8.27
C GLN A 113 -4.79 -7.90 8.14
N THR A 114 -4.02 -7.81 9.22
CA THR A 114 -2.72 -7.09 9.21
C THR A 114 -1.57 -8.03 9.54
N PHE A 115 -0.52 -8.02 8.73
CA PHE A 115 0.79 -8.58 9.10
C PHE A 115 1.74 -7.45 9.45
N ARG A 116 2.24 -7.47 10.69
CA ARG A 116 3.01 -6.37 11.25
C ARG A 116 4.46 -6.75 11.50
N GLY A 117 5.37 -6.00 10.89
CA GLY A 117 6.80 -6.09 11.19
C GLY A 117 7.10 -5.44 12.55
N PHE A 118 7.58 -6.23 13.50
CA PHE A 118 8.05 -5.74 14.81
C PHE A 118 9.56 -5.46 14.76
N SER A 119 9.99 -4.31 15.28
CA SER A 119 11.41 -4.09 15.50
C SER A 119 11.90 -4.98 16.63
N LYS A 120 13.08 -5.58 16.46
CA LYS A 120 13.79 -6.20 17.58
C LYS A 120 14.23 -5.08 18.54
N LYS A 121 14.10 -5.34 19.84
CA LYS A 121 14.68 -4.50 20.90
C LYS A 121 16.19 -4.65 20.90
#